data_AF-A0A353BJ49-F1
#
_entry.id   AF-A0A353BJ49-F1
#
_cell.length_a   1.000
_cell.length_b   1.000
_cell.length_c   1.000
_cell.angle_alpha   90.00
_cell.angle_beta   90.00
_cell.angle_gamma   90.00
#
_symmetry.space_group_name_H-M   'P 1'
#
loop_
_entity.id
_entity.type
_entity.pdbx_description
1 polymer ?
#
loop_
_entity_poly.entity_id
_entity_poly.type
_entity_poly.pdbx_seq_one_letter_code
_entity_poly.pdbx_strand_id
1 'polypeptide(L)'
;MKIKEIYSKVIRWLEKAIALAVIVGVLVAAVKGGIALAGMDWSETETFYELIYRVLLLVIGLELVRMLVTHSLAAVLELLAFVIARKMLKPELTALDIILSVAAFTALLAGRKHLMSRSCYPPGEMPEDEEPCRGKDPGG
;
A
#
# COMPACT_ATOMS: atom_id res chain seq x y z
N MET A 1 37.82 2.10 1.79
CA MET A 1 37.12 1.14 2.68
C MET A 1 36.31 1.79 3.80
N LYS A 2 36.84 2.74 4.59
CA LYS A 2 36.13 3.40 5.71
C LYS A 2 34.78 4.06 5.36
N ILE A 3 34.63 4.61 4.16
CA ILE A 3 33.40 5.30 3.71
C ILE A 3 32.22 4.32 3.56
N LYS A 4 32.43 3.11 3.01
CA LYS A 4 31.37 2.10 2.87
C LYS A 4 30.87 1.60 4.24
N GLU A 5 31.79 1.46 5.19
CA GLU A 5 31.45 1.06 6.57
C GLU A 5 30.66 2.13 7.33
N ILE A 6 31.02 3.40 7.17
CA ILE A 6 30.27 4.52 7.76
C ILE A 6 28.89 4.63 7.12
N TYR A 7 28.80 4.55 5.79
CA TYR A 7 27.54 4.69 5.07
C TYR A 7 26.54 3.59 5.44
N SER A 8 26.99 2.33 5.50
CA SER A 8 26.14 1.20 5.92
C SER A 8 25.73 1.28 7.39
N LYS A 9 26.55 1.85 8.28
CA LYS A 9 26.14 2.11 9.68
C LYS A 9 25.08 3.21 9.76
N VAL A 10 25.26 4.31 9.02
CA VAL A 10 24.30 5.43 8.99
C VAL A 10 22.97 4.98 8.40
N ILE A 11 22.96 4.24 7.29
CA ILE A 11 21.72 3.71 6.69
C ILE A 11 20.98 2.81 7.68
N ARG A 12 21.66 1.84 8.30
CA ARG A 12 21.03 0.94 9.27
C ARG A 12 20.48 1.68 10.50
N TRP A 13 21.14 2.76 10.92
CA TRP A 13 20.64 3.59 12.00
C TRP A 13 19.40 4.37 11.57
N LEU A 14 19.41 4.95 10.36
CA LEU A 14 18.28 5.68 9.80
C LEU A 14 17.07 4.77 9.55
N GLU A 15 17.28 3.55 9.04
CA GLU A 15 16.24 2.54 8.83
C GLU A 15 15.53 2.22 10.15
N LYS A 16 16.29 1.97 11.23
CA LYS A 16 15.74 1.76 12.57
C LYS A 16 15.02 2.99 13.10
N ALA A 17 15.56 4.18 12.87
CA ALA A 17 14.95 5.43 13.31
C ALA A 17 13.60 5.69 12.61
N ILE A 18 13.54 5.48 11.30
CA ILE A 18 12.31 5.61 10.51
C ILE A 18 11.29 4.54 10.95
N ALA A 19 11.69 3.28 11.05
CA ALA A 19 10.80 2.21 11.49
C ALA A 19 10.22 2.51 12.89
N LEU A 20 11.06 2.95 13.84
CA LEU A 20 10.63 3.34 15.17
C LEU A 20 9.67 4.54 15.13
N ALA A 21 9.99 5.58 14.37
CA ALA A 21 9.16 6.78 14.27
C ALA A 21 7.76 6.47 13.72
N VAL A 22 7.67 5.62 12.69
CA VAL A 22 6.37 5.22 12.12
C VAL A 22 5.59 4.34 13.10
N ILE A 23 6.24 3.38 13.79
CA ILE A 23 5.59 2.57 14.83
C ILE A 23 5.00 3.46 15.93
N VAL A 24 5.78 4.42 16.44
CA VAL A 24 5.31 5.37 17.45
C VAL A 24 4.16 6.20 16.91
N GLY A 25 4.23 6.68 15.67
CA GLY A 25 3.15 7.42 15.02
C GLY A 25 1.85 6.63 14.95
N VAL A 26 1.91 5.35 14.54
CA VAL A 26 0.74 4.46 14.48
C VAL A 26 0.16 4.21 15.87
N LEU A 27 1.01 3.96 16.88
CA LEU A 27 0.56 3.76 18.26
C LEU A 27 -0.11 5.01 18.82
N VAL A 28 0.46 6.20 18.61
CA VAL A 28 -0.14 7.47 19.05
C VAL A 28 -1.48 7.70 18.35
N ALA A 29 -1.57 7.43 17.04
CA ALA A 29 -2.82 7.52 16.30
C ALA A 29 -3.88 6.54 16.82
N ALA A 30 -3.48 5.32 17.17
CA ALA A 30 -4.38 4.31 17.73
C ALA A 30 -4.92 4.73 19.11
N VAL A 31 -4.05 5.19 19.99
CA VAL A 31 -4.45 5.63 21.35
C VAL A 31 -5.34 6.87 21.28
N LYS A 32 -4.93 7.92 20.57
CA LYS A 32 -5.75 9.13 20.42
C LYS A 32 -7.07 8.84 19.69
N GLY A 33 -7.04 7.92 18.74
CA GLY A 33 -8.23 7.44 18.03
C GLY A 33 -9.21 6.73 18.97
N GLY A 34 -8.73 5.80 19.78
CA GLY A 34 -9.54 5.10 20.77
C GLY A 34 -10.14 6.02 21.82
N ILE A 35 -9.36 6.99 22.32
CA ILE A 35 -9.87 7.99 23.28
C ILE A 35 -10.98 8.85 22.65
N ALA A 36 -10.78 9.31 21.41
CA ALA A 36 -11.80 10.07 20.69
C ALA A 36 -13.08 9.26 20.45
N LEU A 37 -12.96 7.98 20.08
CA LEU A 37 -14.09 7.07 19.89
C LEU A 37 -14.83 6.74 21.19
N ALA A 38 -14.11 6.62 22.30
CA ALA A 38 -14.72 6.38 23.61
C ALA A 38 -15.57 7.56 24.10
N GLY A 39 -15.29 8.78 23.61
CA GLY A 39 -16.05 9.99 23.94
C GLY A 39 -17.22 10.30 22.99
N MET A 40 -17.42 9.52 21.92
CA MET A 40 -18.51 9.73 20.96
C MET A 40 -19.76 8.92 21.31
N ASP A 41 -20.90 9.34 20.76
CA ASP A 41 -22.18 8.66 20.93
C ASP A 41 -22.31 7.49 19.96
N TRP A 42 -22.40 6.27 20.49
CA TRP A 42 -22.51 5.04 19.70
C TRP A 42 -23.91 4.78 19.14
N SER A 43 -24.90 5.61 19.50
CA SER A 43 -26.22 5.59 18.89
C SER A 43 -26.22 6.18 17.47
N GLU A 44 -25.22 7.01 17.15
CA GLU A 44 -25.13 7.70 15.87
C GLU A 44 -24.37 6.88 14.81
N THR A 45 -24.89 6.88 13.58
CA THR A 45 -24.23 6.18 12.46
C THR A 45 -22.88 6.80 12.09
N GLU A 46 -22.71 8.11 12.35
CA GLU A 46 -21.45 8.83 12.14
C GLU A 46 -20.28 8.22 12.94
N THR A 47 -20.52 7.82 14.18
CA THR A 47 -19.50 7.18 15.04
C THR A 47 -19.01 5.86 14.44
N PHE A 48 -19.89 5.11 13.78
CA PHE A 48 -19.51 3.87 13.07
C PHE A 48 -18.66 4.15 11.82
N TYR A 49 -19.02 5.16 11.03
CA TYR A 49 -18.19 5.58 9.89
C TYR A 49 -16.81 6.07 10.34
N GLU A 50 -16.76 6.84 11.42
CA GLU A 50 -15.51 7.36 11.99
C GLU A 50 -14.64 6.23 12.58
N LEU A 51 -15.25 5.21 13.20
CA LEU A 51 -14.56 3.99 13.62
C LEU A 51 -13.89 3.30 12.43
N ILE A 52 -14.65 2.99 11.38
CA ILE A 52 -14.12 2.34 10.17
C ILE A 52 -13.00 3.19 9.58
N TYR A 53 -13.22 4.50 9.42
CA TYR A 53 -12.24 5.41 8.86
C TYR A 53 -10.90 5.38 9.63
N ARG A 54 -10.96 5.44 10.97
CA ARG A 54 -9.77 5.38 11.83
C ARG A 54 -9.10 4.02 11.79
N VAL A 55 -9.85 2.93 11.81
CA VAL A 55 -9.28 1.57 11.72
C VAL A 55 -8.57 1.36 10.39
N LEU A 56 -9.17 1.74 9.27
CA LEU A 56 -8.53 1.64 7.96
C LEU A 56 -7.24 2.48 7.91
N LEU A 57 -7.25 3.69 8.48
CA LEU A 57 -6.05 4.52 8.60
C LEU A 57 -4.92 3.83 9.39
N LEU A 58 -5.24 3.15 10.49
CA LEU A 58 -4.25 2.42 11.28
C LEU A 58 -3.69 1.22 10.51
N VAL A 59 -4.54 0.46 9.82
CA VAL A 59 -4.11 -0.69 8.98
C VAL A 59 -3.13 -0.22 7.90
N ILE A 60 -3.42 0.89 7.20
CA ILE A 60 -2.49 1.49 6.22
C ILE A 60 -1.17 1.85 6.89
N GLY A 61 -1.22 2.49 8.07
CA GLY A 61 -0.01 2.85 8.82
C GLY A 61 0.84 1.65 9.19
N LEU A 62 0.22 0.57 9.68
CA LEU A 62 0.92 -0.68 10.02
C LEU A 62 1.53 -1.36 8.80
N GLU A 63 0.80 -1.41 7.68
CA GLU A 63 1.30 -2.04 6.46
C GLU A 63 2.45 -1.23 5.84
N LEU A 64 2.44 0.11 5.97
CA LEU A 64 3.58 0.97 5.62
C LEU A 64 4.81 0.65 6.47
N VAL A 65 4.66 0.42 7.78
CA VAL A 65 5.77 -0.03 8.64
C VAL A 65 6.34 -1.34 8.12
N ARG A 66 5.47 -2.33 7.86
CA ARG A 66 5.90 -3.64 7.37
C ARG A 66 6.63 -3.51 6.04
N MET A 67 6.16 -2.66 5.14
CA MET A 67 6.76 -2.42 3.83
C MET A 67 8.12 -1.73 3.92
N LEU A 68 8.30 -0.77 4.84
CA LEU A 68 9.59 -0.14 5.09
C LEU A 68 10.63 -1.14 5.62
N VAL A 69 10.20 -2.12 6.42
CA VAL A 69 11.10 -3.15 6.98
C VAL A 69 11.36 -4.27 5.98
N THR A 70 10.35 -4.69 5.22
CA THR A 70 10.43 -5.88 4.34
C THR A 70 10.81 -5.54 2.90
N HIS A 71 10.85 -4.26 2.51
CA HIS A 71 11.19 -3.77 1.17
C HIS A 71 10.46 -4.52 0.03
N SER A 72 9.25 -5.02 0.27
CA SER A 72 8.54 -5.85 -0.72
C SER A 72 7.62 -5.01 -1.59
N LEU A 73 7.86 -5.02 -2.91
CA LEU A 73 7.05 -4.30 -3.89
C LEU A 73 5.60 -4.83 -3.94
N ALA A 74 5.40 -6.12 -3.63
CA ALA A 74 4.08 -6.73 -3.55
C ALA A 74 3.21 -6.11 -2.44
N ALA A 75 3.80 -5.87 -1.24
CA ALA A 75 3.10 -5.19 -0.15
C ALA A 75 2.73 -3.75 -0.51
N VAL A 76 3.55 -3.05 -1.32
CA VAL A 76 3.24 -1.70 -1.82
C VAL A 76 1.92 -1.69 -2.57
N LEU A 77 1.73 -2.66 -3.48
CA LEU A 77 0.56 -2.69 -4.35
C LEU A 77 -0.71 -3.08 -3.58
N GLU A 78 -0.62 -3.99 -2.63
CA GLU A 78 -1.73 -4.35 -1.73
C GLU A 78 -2.14 -3.16 -0.84
N LEU A 79 -1.17 -2.40 -0.36
CA LEU A 79 -1.43 -1.18 0.41
C LEU A 79 -2.07 -0.09 -0.44
N LEU A 80 -1.58 0.15 -1.66
CA LEU A 80 -2.16 1.14 -2.57
C LEU A 80 -3.61 0.79 -2.90
N ALA A 81 -3.90 -0.48 -3.12
CA ALA A 81 -5.26 -1.01 -3.29
C ALA A 81 -6.17 -0.62 -2.11
N PHE A 82 -5.70 -0.85 -0.87
CA PHE A 82 -6.44 -0.50 0.33
C PHE A 82 -6.64 1.02 0.53
N VAL A 83 -5.62 1.82 0.21
CA VAL A 83 -5.69 3.30 0.27
C VAL A 83 -6.75 3.85 -0.69
N ILE A 84 -6.86 3.27 -1.89
CA ILE A 84 -7.88 3.64 -2.88
C ILE A 84 -9.27 3.22 -2.39
N ALA A 85 -9.41 1.98 -1.89
CA ALA A 85 -10.67 1.47 -1.37
C ALA A 85 -11.23 2.37 -0.24
N ARG A 86 -10.37 2.84 0.67
CA ARG A 86 -10.76 3.81 1.72
C ARG A 86 -11.37 5.09 1.15
N LYS A 87 -10.90 5.59 0.00
CA LYS A 87 -11.47 6.82 -0.58
C LYS A 87 -12.88 6.64 -1.11
N MET A 88 -13.31 5.41 -1.42
CA MET A 88 -14.68 5.10 -1.83
C MET A 88 -15.70 5.21 -0.70
N LEU A 89 -15.26 5.22 0.56
CA LEU A 89 -16.15 5.30 1.72
C LEU A 89 -16.61 6.73 2.05
N LYS A 90 -16.17 7.74 1.30
CA LYS A 90 -16.67 9.10 1.51
C LYS A 90 -18.05 9.26 0.82
N PRO A 91 -19.02 9.94 1.46
CA PRO A 91 -20.36 10.12 0.88
C PRO A 91 -20.39 11.08 -0.32
N GLU A 92 -19.36 11.93 -0.48
CA GLU A 92 -19.28 12.98 -1.50
C GLU A 92 -18.62 12.51 -2.83
N LEU A 93 -18.76 11.23 -3.21
CA LEU A 93 -18.17 10.75 -4.46
C LEU A 93 -19.11 10.94 -5.64
N THR A 94 -18.63 11.65 -6.65
CA THR A 94 -19.31 11.71 -7.94
C THR A 94 -19.13 10.38 -8.67
N ALA A 95 -20.07 9.98 -9.53
CA ALA A 95 -19.95 8.78 -10.34
C ALA A 95 -18.61 8.69 -11.12
N LEU A 96 -18.07 9.84 -11.56
CA LEU A 96 -16.77 9.93 -12.21
C LEU A 96 -15.60 9.58 -11.28
N ASP A 97 -15.64 9.98 -10.01
CA ASP A 97 -14.59 9.69 -9.03
C ASP A 97 -14.50 8.18 -8.76
N ILE A 98 -15.65 7.51 -8.72
CA ILE A 98 -15.73 6.06 -8.56
C ILE A 98 -15.11 5.38 -9.79
N ILE A 99 -15.52 5.77 -11.00
CA ILE A 99 -15.00 5.17 -12.24
C ILE A 99 -13.48 5.36 -12.36
N LEU A 100 -12.97 6.57 -12.08
CA LEU A 100 -11.53 6.86 -12.11
C LEU A 100 -10.76 6.05 -11.07
N SER A 101 -11.32 5.85 -9.88
CA SER A 101 -10.68 5.08 -8.82
C SER A 101 -10.63 3.59 -9.14
N VAL A 102 -11.69 3.03 -9.73
CA VAL A 102 -11.71 1.64 -10.22
C VAL A 102 -10.73 1.46 -11.39
N ALA A 103 -10.66 2.42 -12.31
CA ALA A 103 -9.69 2.40 -13.40
C ALA A 103 -8.24 2.44 -12.89
N ALA A 104 -7.94 3.33 -11.93
CA ALA A 104 -6.63 3.41 -11.30
C ALA A 104 -6.26 2.13 -10.54
N PHE A 105 -7.21 1.53 -9.82
CA PHE A 105 -7.03 0.26 -9.13
C PHE A 105 -6.74 -0.88 -10.11
N THR A 106 -7.49 -0.94 -11.21
CA THR A 106 -7.30 -1.94 -12.28
C THR A 106 -5.94 -1.77 -12.96
N ALA A 107 -5.53 -0.53 -13.24
CA ALA A 107 -4.23 -0.21 -13.81
C ALA A 107 -3.07 -0.61 -12.87
N LEU A 108 -3.21 -0.39 -11.55
CA LEU A 108 -2.24 -0.84 -10.55
C LEU A 108 -2.10 -2.37 -10.54
N LEU A 109 -3.22 -3.10 -10.60
CA LEU A 109 -3.20 -4.57 -10.66
C LEU A 109 -2.64 -5.11 -11.98
N ALA A 110 -2.93 -4.43 -13.10
CA ALA A 110 -2.34 -4.76 -14.40
C ALA A 110 -0.82 -4.53 -14.39
N GLY A 111 -0.39 -3.39 -13.83
CA GLY A 111 1.02 -3.08 -13.59
C GLY A 111 1.69 -4.13 -12.71
N ARG A 112 1.04 -4.60 -11.65
CA ARG A 112 1.51 -5.72 -10.81
C ARG A 112 1.78 -6.95 -11.67
N LYS A 113 0.82 -7.38 -12.49
CA LYS A 113 0.94 -8.58 -13.32
C LYS A 113 2.12 -8.47 -14.29
N HIS A 114 2.29 -7.33 -14.96
CA HIS A 114 3.39 -7.11 -15.90
C HIS A 114 4.76 -6.91 -15.23
N LEU A 115 4.83 -6.23 -14.08
CA LEU A 115 6.08 -5.97 -13.38
C LEU A 115 6.58 -7.20 -12.58
N MET A 116 5.67 -7.96 -11.95
CA MET A 116 6.07 -9.21 -11.26
C MET A 116 6.48 -10.29 -12.25
N SER A 117 5.89 -10.35 -13.45
CA SER A 117 6.30 -11.29 -14.51
C SER A 117 7.70 -10.98 -15.07
N ARG A 118 8.13 -9.70 -15.11
CA ARG A 118 9.51 -9.35 -15.49
C ARG A 118 10.55 -9.54 -14.38
N SER A 119 10.14 -9.63 -13.12
CA SER A 119 11.07 -9.74 -11.99
C SER A 119 11.47 -11.18 -11.64
N CYS A 120 10.87 -12.19 -12.29
CA CYS A 120 11.11 -13.61 -12.05
C CYS A 120 11.65 -14.37 -13.27
N TYR A 121 12.43 -13.72 -14.14
CA TYR A 121 13.11 -14.43 -15.21
C TYR A 121 14.55 -13.94 -15.41
N PRO A 122 15.58 -14.69 -14.96
CA PRO A 122 16.92 -14.50 -15.50
C PRO A 122 16.89 -14.85 -17.00
N PRO A 123 17.60 -14.11 -17.87
CA PRO A 123 17.51 -14.30 -19.32
C PRO A 123 17.96 -15.72 -19.72
N GLY A 124 17.05 -16.68 -19.85
CA GLY A 124 17.41 -18.01 -20.37
C GLY A 124 16.42 -19.19 -20.27
N GLU A 125 15.48 -19.28 -19.33
CA GLU A 125 14.65 -20.50 -19.14
C GLU A 125 13.10 -20.33 -19.18
N MET A 126 12.48 -20.18 -20.37
CA MET A 126 11.02 -20.06 -20.51
C MET A 126 10.46 -21.48 -20.45
N PRO A 127 9.53 -21.79 -19.52
CA PRO A 127 8.75 -23.00 -19.60
C PRO A 127 8.01 -23.01 -20.94
N GLU A 128 8.12 -24.12 -21.67
CA GLU A 128 7.55 -24.31 -23.01
C GLU A 128 6.00 -24.30 -23.03
N ASP A 129 5.35 -24.09 -21.89
CA ASP A 129 3.89 -24.20 -21.69
C ASP A 129 3.16 -22.89 -21.34
N GLU A 130 3.84 -21.75 -21.17
CA GLU A 130 3.15 -20.44 -21.13
C GLU A 130 3.05 -19.83 -22.53
N GLU A 131 1.86 -19.93 -23.14
CA GLU A 131 1.51 -19.18 -24.33
C GLU A 131 1.84 -17.69 -24.13
N PRO A 132 2.63 -17.06 -25.02
CA PRO A 132 2.92 -15.64 -24.93
C PRO A 132 1.60 -14.88 -25.02
N CYS A 133 1.34 -13.99 -24.06
CA CYS A 133 0.24 -13.03 -24.18
C CYS A 133 0.37 -12.31 -25.53
N ARG A 134 -0.53 -12.67 -26.45
CA ARG A 134 -0.58 -12.25 -27.85
C ARG A 134 -0.68 -10.73 -27.94
N GLY A 135 0.48 -10.08 -28.03
CA GLY A 135 0.61 -8.70 -28.48
C GLY A 135 0.32 -8.67 -29.97
N LYS A 136 -0.91 -8.32 -30.33
CA LYS A 136 -1.26 -7.94 -31.68
C LYS A 136 -0.76 -6.52 -31.91
N ASP A 137 0.13 -6.31 -32.88
CA ASP A 137 0.28 -5.01 -33.53
C ASP A 137 0.98 -5.14 -34.90
N PRO A 138 0.91 -4.12 -35.77
CA PRO A 138 0.29 -4.25 -37.08
C PRO A 138 1.33 -4.14 -38.20
N GLY A 139 1.09 -4.85 -39.30
CA GLY A 139 1.96 -4.81 -40.47
C GLY A 139 1.40 -5.69 -41.58
N GLY A 140 0.46 -5.13 -42.33
CA GLY A 140 -0.24 -5.74 -43.46
C GLY A 140 -1.41 -4.87 -43.88
#